data_AF-A0A6G8PT62-F1
#
_entry.id   AF-A0A6G8PT62-F1
#
_cell.length_a   1.000
_cell.length_b   1.000
_cell.length_c   1.000
_cell.angle_alpha   90.00
_cell.angle_beta   90.00
_cell.angle_gamma   90.00
#
_symmetry.space_group_name_H-M   'P 1'
#
loop_
_entity.id
_entity.type
_entity.pdbx_description
1 polymer ?
#
loop_
_entity_poly.entity_id
_entity_poly.type
_entity_poly.pdbx_seq_one_letter_code
_entity_poly.pdbx_strand_id
1 'polypeptide(L)'
;MMAAAPASGRREVHHRVPRCLLKAFDRAQEPGLEPKDLQAWFEWEEEAFRYGVDPDLSREELAKVIEGSTVELAGDEHRALHGAAGDFARWGRLGGIETLRRYGHPWFALLARRRWGKVGVEALAVYREELVAKAEAA
;
A
#
# COMPACT_ATOMS: atom_id res chain seq x y z
N MET A 1 0.37 -34.90 -22.17
CA MET A 1 1.04 -34.00 -21.21
C MET A 1 1.35 -32.70 -21.95
N MET A 2 0.61 -31.62 -21.72
CA MET A 2 0.95 -30.33 -22.30
C MET A 2 1.88 -29.61 -21.34
N ALA A 3 3.09 -29.28 -21.80
CA ALA A 3 3.99 -28.41 -21.08
C ALA A 3 3.36 -27.01 -21.02
N ALA A 4 3.15 -26.50 -19.81
CA ALA A 4 2.77 -25.10 -19.61
C ALA A 4 3.88 -24.21 -20.17
N ALA A 5 3.53 -23.30 -21.09
CA ALA A 5 4.45 -22.29 -21.59
C ALA A 5 5.02 -21.48 -20.41
N PRO A 6 6.30 -21.07 -20.43
CA PRO A 6 6.87 -20.28 -19.35
C PRO A 6 6.08 -18.97 -19.25
N ALA A 7 5.63 -18.62 -18.04
CA ALA A 7 5.05 -17.33 -17.75
C ALA A 7 6.11 -16.25 -18.03
N SER A 8 6.10 -15.71 -19.25
CA SER A 8 6.87 -14.54 -19.69
C SER A 8 6.26 -13.25 -19.09
N GLY A 9 5.97 -13.29 -17.78
CA GLY A 9 5.40 -12.19 -17.03
C GLY A 9 6.51 -11.44 -16.31
N ARG A 10 6.45 -10.10 -16.32
CA ARG A 10 7.26 -9.25 -15.45
C ARG A 10 7.18 -9.80 -14.01
N ARG A 11 8.34 -10.09 -13.42
CA ARG A 11 8.47 -10.39 -11.99
C ARG A 11 8.18 -9.13 -11.20
N GLU A 12 7.30 -9.22 -10.22
CA GLU A 12 6.95 -8.11 -9.35
C GLU A 12 7.31 -8.48 -7.91
N VAL A 13 8.05 -7.58 -7.26
CA VAL A 13 8.38 -7.70 -5.84
C VAL A 13 7.11 -7.39 -5.04
N HIS A 14 6.75 -8.30 -4.15
CA HIS A 14 5.58 -8.20 -3.30
C HIS A 14 5.97 -8.43 -1.83
N HIS A 15 5.47 -7.59 -0.93
CA HIS A 15 5.60 -7.79 0.50
C HIS A 15 4.32 -8.42 1.03
N ARG A 16 4.40 -9.67 1.52
CA ARG A 16 3.24 -10.37 2.08
C ARG A 16 2.71 -9.67 3.33
N VAL A 17 3.61 -9.07 4.12
CA VAL A 17 3.27 -8.13 5.19
C VAL A 17 3.40 -6.72 4.62
N PRO A 18 2.32 -5.92 4.56
CA PRO A 18 2.34 -4.69 3.79
C PRO A 18 3.10 -3.57 4.51
N ARG A 19 3.90 -2.81 3.75
CA ARG A 19 4.68 -1.68 4.28
C ARG A 19 3.85 -0.60 4.96
N CYS A 20 2.54 -0.48 4.64
CA CYS A 20 1.65 0.48 5.28
C CYS A 20 1.44 0.20 6.78
N LEU A 21 1.74 -1.01 7.26
CA LEU A 21 1.71 -1.34 8.68
C LEU A 21 2.64 -0.47 9.52
N LEU A 22 3.78 -0.02 8.99
CA LEU A 22 4.66 0.93 9.70
C LEU A 22 3.93 2.22 10.07
N LYS A 23 3.04 2.70 9.18
CA LYS A 23 2.25 3.91 9.45
C LYS A 23 1.13 3.65 10.44
N ALA A 24 0.53 2.45 10.42
CA ALA A 24 -0.47 2.05 11.42
C ALA A 24 0.18 1.94 12.81
N PHE A 25 1.34 1.30 12.89
CA PHE A 25 2.17 1.26 14.10
C PHE A 25 2.48 2.67 14.59
N ASP A 26 3.05 3.54 13.73
CA ASP A 26 3.43 4.91 14.11
C ASP A 26 2.25 5.70 14.69
N ARG A 27 1.05 5.51 14.15
CA ARG A 27 -0.18 6.13 14.65
C ARG A 27 -0.62 5.54 15.99
N ALA A 28 -0.54 4.23 16.17
CA ALA A 28 -0.92 3.56 17.41
C ALA A 28 0.02 3.89 18.59
N GLN A 29 1.26 4.31 18.30
CA GLN A 29 2.21 4.76 19.30
C GLN A 29 2.11 6.27 19.61
N GLU A 30 1.19 7.01 18.97
CA GLU A 30 0.96 8.40 19.33
C GLU A 30 0.48 8.50 20.79
N PRO A 31 1.06 9.37 21.62
CA PRO A 31 0.70 9.46 23.03
C PRO A 31 -0.71 10.03 23.20
N GLY A 32 -1.56 9.31 23.92
CA GLY A 32 -2.92 9.74 24.24
C GLY A 32 -3.80 8.59 24.71
N LEU A 33 -4.96 8.93 25.27
CA LEU A 33 -6.00 7.98 25.69
C LEU A 33 -7.38 8.45 25.21
N GLU A 34 -7.42 9.37 24.25
CA GLU A 34 -8.68 9.78 23.65
C GLU A 34 -9.26 8.63 22.82
N PRO A 35 -10.58 8.63 22.55
CA PRO A 35 -11.21 7.56 21.77
C PRO A 35 -10.52 7.28 20.42
N LYS A 36 -9.97 8.32 19.78
CA LYS A 36 -9.22 8.20 18.51
C LYS A 36 -7.87 7.46 18.68
N ASP A 37 -7.23 7.59 19.84
CA ASP A 37 -5.92 7.01 20.13
C ASP A 37 -6.11 5.51 20.44
N LEU A 38 -7.14 5.19 21.24
CA LEU A 38 -7.58 3.82 21.47
C LEU A 38 -8.02 3.12 20.17
N GLN A 39 -8.75 3.84 19.31
CA GLN A 39 -9.15 3.32 17.99
C GLN A 39 -7.92 3.02 17.11
N ALA A 40 -6.92 3.91 17.09
CA ALA A 40 -5.68 3.66 16.34
C ALA A 40 -4.91 2.45 16.86
N TRP A 41 -4.92 2.24 18.18
CA TRP A 41 -4.31 1.07 18.81
C TRP A 41 -5.04 -0.23 18.44
N PHE A 42 -6.37 -0.28 18.52
CA PHE A 42 -7.15 -1.45 18.08
C PHE A 42 -6.98 -1.73 16.58
N GLU A 43 -6.95 -0.68 15.75
CA GLU A 43 -6.66 -0.83 14.32
C GLU A 43 -5.29 -1.45 14.08
N TRP A 44 -4.26 -1.03 14.83
CA TRP A 44 -2.94 -1.63 14.74
C TRP A 44 -2.95 -3.12 15.13
N GLU A 45 -3.54 -3.49 16.27
CA GLU A 45 -3.59 -4.88 16.71
C GLU A 45 -4.33 -5.78 15.71
N GLU A 46 -5.49 -5.34 15.23
CA GLU A 46 -6.29 -6.10 14.25
C GLU A 46 -5.54 -6.28 12.92
N GLU A 47 -4.78 -5.26 12.51
CA GLU A 47 -3.92 -5.31 11.33
C GLU A 47 -2.75 -6.28 11.54
N ALA A 48 -2.07 -6.21 12.68
CA ALA A 48 -0.95 -7.08 13.03
C ALA A 48 -1.39 -8.55 13.01
N PHE A 49 -2.47 -8.90 13.72
CA PHE A 49 -2.99 -10.27 13.75
C PHE A 49 -3.38 -10.79 12.38
N ARG A 50 -3.98 -9.94 11.53
CA ARG A 50 -4.39 -10.36 10.18
C ARG A 50 -3.20 -10.79 9.31
N TYR A 51 -2.04 -10.16 9.49
CA TYR A 51 -0.82 -10.51 8.75
C TYR A 51 0.10 -11.46 9.53
N GLY A 52 -0.35 -12.02 10.66
CA GLY A 52 0.46 -12.89 11.51
C GLY A 52 1.68 -12.19 12.12
N VAL A 53 1.58 -10.88 12.30
CA VAL A 53 2.60 -10.04 12.93
C VAL A 53 2.27 -9.95 14.42
N ASP A 54 3.28 -10.11 15.27
CA ASP A 54 3.15 -9.90 16.71
C ASP A 54 2.96 -8.38 16.99
N PRO A 55 1.85 -7.97 17.64
CA PRO A 55 1.56 -6.55 17.87
C PRO A 55 2.53 -5.86 18.84
N ASP A 56 3.28 -6.64 19.63
CA ASP A 56 4.23 -6.13 20.64
C ASP A 56 5.65 -5.90 20.09
N LEU A 57 5.87 -6.15 18.80
CA LEU A 57 7.15 -5.92 18.14
C LEU A 57 7.53 -4.43 18.17
N SER A 58 8.83 -4.15 18.28
CA SER A 58 9.35 -2.82 18.02
C SER A 58 9.14 -2.42 16.56
N ARG A 59 9.20 -1.11 16.29
CA ARG A 59 9.13 -0.57 14.94
C ARG A 59 10.21 -1.15 14.02
N GLU A 60 11.42 -1.32 14.54
CA GLU A 60 12.55 -1.90 13.82
C GLU A 60 12.32 -3.38 13.50
N GLU A 61 11.74 -4.15 14.42
CA GLU A 61 11.37 -5.54 14.18
C GLU A 61 10.25 -5.67 13.15
N LEU A 62 9.23 -4.82 13.23
CA LEU A 62 8.19 -4.73 12.21
C LEU A 62 8.79 -4.46 10.81
N ALA A 63 9.74 -3.52 10.71
CA ALA A 63 10.42 -3.25 9.45
C ALA A 63 11.18 -4.49 8.92
N LYS A 64 11.82 -5.26 9.80
CA LYS A 64 12.50 -6.51 9.43
C LYS A 64 11.53 -7.60 8.99
N VAL A 65 10.38 -7.74 9.67
CA VAL A 65 9.33 -8.69 9.29
C VAL A 65 8.78 -8.35 7.90
N ILE A 66 8.51 -7.07 7.63
CA ILE A 66 8.06 -6.60 6.32
C ILE A 66 9.08 -6.93 5.23
N GLU A 67 10.36 -6.59 5.46
CA GLU A 67 11.42 -6.85 4.49
C GLU A 67 11.65 -8.36 4.28
N GLY A 68 11.62 -9.15 5.35
CA GLY A 68 11.71 -10.62 5.29
C GLY A 68 10.51 -11.29 4.62
N SER A 69 9.37 -10.60 4.55
CA SER A 69 8.15 -11.08 3.87
C SER A 69 8.17 -10.86 2.35
N THR A 70 9.28 -10.34 1.81
CA THR A 70 9.44 -10.04 0.39
C THR A 70 9.52 -11.31 -0.45
N VAL A 71 8.68 -11.38 -1.47
CA VAL A 71 8.65 -12.47 -2.44
C VAL A 71 8.60 -11.91 -3.86
N GLU A 72 9.18 -12.63 -4.81
CA GLU A 72 8.97 -12.34 -6.24
C GLU A 72 7.79 -13.17 -6.75
N LEU A 73 6.79 -12.48 -7.32
CA LEU A 73 5.63 -13.12 -7.92
C LEU A 73 5.57 -12.83 -9.41
N ALA A 74 4.91 -13.72 -10.15
CA ALA A 74 4.52 -13.38 -11.52
C ALA A 74 3.47 -12.26 -11.48
N GLY A 75 3.53 -11.31 -12.42
CA GLY A 75 2.64 -10.15 -12.40
C GLY A 75 1.14 -10.49 -12.45
N ASP A 76 0.74 -11.60 -13.06
CA ASP A 76 -0.63 -12.13 -13.04
C ASP A 76 -1.05 -12.75 -11.70
N GLU A 77 -0.14 -13.47 -11.04
CA GLU A 77 -0.34 -13.95 -9.67
C GLU A 77 -0.47 -12.78 -8.68
N HIS A 78 0.44 -11.80 -8.78
CA HIS A 78 0.39 -10.58 -7.97
C HIS A 78 -0.93 -9.81 -8.21
N ARG A 79 -1.44 -9.80 -9.45
CA ARG A 79 -2.76 -9.25 -9.76
C ARG A 79 -3.89 -9.98 -9.05
N ALA A 80 -3.90 -11.30 -9.16
CA ALA A 80 -4.97 -12.12 -8.60
C ALA A 80 -5.06 -11.96 -7.08
N LEU A 81 -3.91 -11.91 -6.38
CA LEU A 81 -3.86 -11.71 -4.93
C LEU A 81 -4.57 -10.42 -4.50
N HIS A 82 -4.24 -9.29 -5.12
CA HIS A 82 -4.86 -8.02 -4.77
C HIS A 82 -6.30 -7.86 -5.25
N GLY A 83 -6.68 -8.56 -6.32
CA GLY A 83 -8.07 -8.61 -6.77
C GLY A 83 -8.96 -9.42 -5.82
N ALA A 84 -8.47 -10.56 -5.33
CA ALA A 84 -9.22 -11.48 -4.48
C ALA A 84 -9.33 -11.01 -3.02
N ALA A 85 -8.27 -10.41 -2.48
CA ALA A 85 -8.22 -10.02 -1.07
C ALA A 85 -8.99 -8.73 -0.73
N GLY A 86 -9.45 -7.97 -1.74
CA GLY A 86 -10.15 -6.69 -1.49
C GLY A 86 -9.25 -5.62 -0.84
N ASP A 87 -7.94 -5.83 -0.86
CA ASP A 87 -6.92 -5.02 -0.18
C ASP A 87 -7.02 -3.53 -0.51
N PHE A 88 -7.47 -3.19 -1.71
CA PHE A 88 -7.49 -1.82 -2.20
C PHE A 88 -8.36 -0.88 -1.35
N ALA A 89 -9.56 -1.31 -0.94
CA ALA A 89 -10.43 -0.47 -0.11
C ALA A 89 -9.82 -0.24 1.28
N ARG A 90 -9.14 -1.27 1.80
CA ARG A 90 -8.53 -1.27 3.13
C ARG A 90 -7.24 -0.47 3.17
N TRP A 91 -6.35 -0.66 2.20
CA TRP A 91 -5.18 0.18 1.99
C TRP A 91 -5.56 1.64 1.72
N GLY A 92 -6.72 1.85 1.08
CA GLY A 92 -7.39 3.14 1.02
C GLY A 92 -7.51 3.80 2.39
N ARG A 93 -8.05 3.08 3.38
CA ARG A 93 -8.19 3.59 4.76
C ARG A 93 -6.85 3.79 5.48
N LEU A 94 -5.87 2.93 5.24
CA LEU A 94 -4.54 2.97 5.89
C LEU A 94 -3.60 4.08 5.37
N GLY A 95 -4.00 4.84 4.34
CA GLY A 95 -3.19 5.95 3.82
C GLY A 95 -3.59 6.46 2.45
N GLY A 96 -4.41 5.72 1.72
CA GLY A 96 -4.99 6.15 0.46
C GLY A 96 -5.95 7.35 0.58
N ILE A 97 -6.68 7.51 1.69
CA ILE A 97 -7.61 8.66 1.89
C ILE A 97 -6.83 9.98 1.93
N GLU A 98 -5.73 10.05 2.67
CA GLU A 98 -4.89 11.25 2.71
C GLU A 98 -4.27 11.54 1.33
N THR A 99 -3.85 10.49 0.63
CA THR A 99 -3.36 10.61 -0.75
C THR A 99 -4.47 11.09 -1.69
N LEU A 100 -5.71 10.65 -1.49
CA LEU A 100 -6.89 11.04 -2.28
C LEU A 100 -7.27 12.49 -2.02
N ARG A 101 -7.22 12.92 -0.76
CA ARG A 101 -7.42 14.32 -0.39
C ARG A 101 -6.38 15.22 -1.07
N ARG A 102 -5.12 14.79 -1.10
CA ARG A 102 -4.01 15.58 -1.63
C ARG A 102 -3.98 15.65 -3.16
N TYR A 103 -4.30 14.56 -3.84
CA TYR A 103 -4.07 14.45 -5.29
C TYR A 103 -5.34 14.13 -6.09
N GLY A 104 -6.48 13.86 -5.45
CA GLY A 104 -7.75 13.57 -6.10
C GLY A 104 -7.84 12.20 -6.78
N HIS A 105 -9.02 11.88 -7.31
CA HIS A 105 -9.29 10.64 -8.04
C HIS A 105 -8.39 10.42 -9.29
N PRO A 106 -8.03 11.46 -10.08
CA PRO A 106 -7.19 11.26 -11.26
C PRO A 106 -5.80 10.69 -10.91
N TRP A 107 -5.25 11.03 -9.74
CA TRP A 107 -4.01 10.44 -9.24
C TRP A 107 -4.10 8.91 -9.07
N PHE A 108 -5.19 8.42 -8.49
CA PHE A 108 -5.39 6.97 -8.31
C PHE A 108 -5.57 6.25 -9.65
N ALA A 109 -6.24 6.89 -10.61
CA ALA A 109 -6.34 6.36 -11.97
C ALA A 109 -4.96 6.26 -12.64
N LEU A 110 -4.09 7.25 -12.46
CA LEU A 110 -2.71 7.23 -12.95
C LEU A 110 -1.86 6.17 -12.24
N LEU A 111 -1.97 6.03 -10.91
CA LEU A 111 -1.30 4.97 -10.16
C LEU A 111 -1.70 3.58 -10.65
N ALA A 112 -3.00 3.35 -10.88
CA ALA A 112 -3.51 2.11 -11.44
C ALA A 112 -2.94 1.87 -12.84
N ARG A 113 -3.01 2.86 -13.74
CA ARG A 113 -2.44 2.76 -15.09
C ARG A 113 -0.93 2.48 -15.08
N ARG A 114 -0.18 3.11 -14.16
CA ARG A 114 1.26 2.90 -14.01
C ARG A 114 1.57 1.48 -13.53
N ARG A 115 0.81 0.98 -12.55
CA ARG A 115 0.90 -0.40 -12.10
C ARG A 115 0.68 -1.38 -13.25
N TRP A 116 -0.26 -1.07 -14.15
CA TRP A 116 -0.53 -1.85 -15.35
C TRP A 116 0.44 -1.61 -16.51
N GLY A 117 1.53 -0.86 -16.30
CA GLY A 117 2.51 -0.55 -17.34
C GLY A 117 1.98 0.31 -18.48
N LYS A 118 0.78 0.91 -18.34
CA LYS A 118 0.15 1.75 -19.37
C LYS A 118 0.73 3.17 -19.40
N VAL A 119 1.36 3.60 -18.32
CA VAL A 119 2.05 4.90 -18.22
C VAL A 119 3.34 4.74 -17.42
N GLY A 120 4.32 5.61 -17.69
CA GLY A 120 5.56 5.72 -16.94
C GLY A 120 5.40 6.47 -15.60
N VAL A 121 6.50 6.63 -14.88
CA VAL A 121 6.54 7.44 -13.63
C VAL A 121 6.39 8.94 -13.92
N GLU A 122 6.79 9.35 -15.12
CA GLU A 122 6.75 10.72 -15.63
C GLU A 122 5.32 11.26 -15.66
N ALA A 123 4.33 10.40 -15.98
CA ALA A 123 2.92 10.79 -15.97
C ALA A 123 2.42 11.21 -14.57
N LEU A 124 3.01 10.67 -13.50
CA LEU A 124 2.72 11.11 -12.13
C LEU A 124 3.41 12.44 -11.81
N ALA A 125 4.62 12.67 -12.34
CA ALA A 125 5.34 13.92 -12.15
C ALA A 125 4.61 15.09 -12.81
N VAL A 126 4.23 14.93 -14.09
CA VAL A 126 3.47 15.93 -14.85
C VAL A 126 2.16 16.29 -14.13
N TYR A 127 1.41 15.29 -13.66
CA TYR A 127 0.16 15.57 -12.95
C TYR A 127 0.38 16.33 -11.62
N ARG A 128 1.49 16.11 -10.92
CA ARG A 128 1.83 16.90 -9.72
C ARG A 128 2.11 18.36 -10.08
N GLU A 129 2.87 18.59 -11.15
CA GLU A 129 3.16 19.95 -11.63
C GLU A 129 1.87 20.68 -12.02
N GLU A 130 0.94 20.00 -12.71
CA GLU A 130 -0.38 20.55 -13.04
C GLU A 130 -1.20 20.91 -11.80
N LEU A 131 -1.14 20.11 -10.74
CA LEU A 131 -1.83 20.39 -9.47
C LEU A 131 -1.24 21.61 -8.76
N VAL A 132 0.10 21.74 -8.74
CA VAL A 132 0.78 22.90 -8.14
C VAL A 132 0.41 24.16 -8.90
N ALA A 133 0.52 24.15 -10.24
CA ALA A 133 0.16 25.30 -11.06
C ALA A 133 -1.31 25.73 -10.88
N LYS A 134 -2.24 24.77 -10.70
CA LYS A 134 -3.64 25.07 -10.40
C LYS A 134 -3.85 25.66 -9.02
N ALA A 135 -3.10 25.19 -8.02
CA ALA A 135 -3.19 25.73 -6.66
C ALA A 135 -2.62 27.15 -6.57
N GLU A 136 -1.57 27.46 -7.33
CA GLU A 136 -0.99 28.82 -7.40
C GLU A 136 -1.87 29.81 -8.18
N ALA A 137 -2.73 29.31 -9.07
CA ALA A 137 -3.65 30.12 -9.86
C ALA A 137 -5.01 30.39 -9.18
N ALA A 138 -5.25 29.83 -8.00
CA ALA A 138 -6.51 29.93 -7.24
C ALA A 138 -6.37 30.88 -6.03
#